data_AF-A0A420C270-F1
#
_entry.id   AF-A0A420C270-F1
#
_cell.length_a   1.000
_cell.length_b   1.000
_cell.length_c   1.000
_cell.angle_alpha   90.00
_cell.angle_beta   90.00
_cell.angle_gamma   90.00
#
_symmetry.space_group_name_H-M   'P 1'
#
loop_
_entity.id
_entity.type
_entity.pdbx_description
1 polymer ?
#
loop_
_entity_poly.entity_id
_entity_poly.type
_entity_poly.pdbx_seq_one_letter_code
_entity_poly.pdbx_strand_id
1 'polypeptide(L)'
;MTTPAARIGAAVGGAVISAGAVVLASRLVLTRQAALARERIGKPLGELALDADRLWRRSYAGEPVRLVMLGDSLAAGLGADRRKDTLGGRLARGLAKRTHRPVRLRTGAVVGAESSTLGDQIAALGDDASADVAVIVVGGNDVTHRIPPGEAARSLADAVDALRARGCAVVVGTCPDLGALRPVPQPLRSFASRASRALAEAQGRAAGAAGARVVSLRRAVGPVFVDNPDEMFALDRFHPSALGYRRTADALLPAVSAAFAETRAARMLARTDVVRLAEGMTTDPTPDSWRRTDAYLTATLVTPDPALEAALADQRAAGLPAIEVSPLSAKLLQLLIRIGGVRRVLEIGTLGGFSTIAMARALPADGRLLSIEAEARNADVARASIARAGVDDRVEVRVGRGADVLPDVDEEFDLVFIDADKESNTIYLDHAARLTRPGAIVVVDNVVRAGRVSDPATEDEQVAGTRRALEMLARDRRFDATALQTLDLKGWDGLALALRVDPAS
;
A
#
# COMPACT_ATOMS: atom_id res chain seq x y z
N MET A 1 16.98 -21.92 97.35
CA MET A 1 17.78 -21.94 96.12
C MET A 1 16.84 -21.85 94.93
N THR A 2 17.22 -21.02 93.95
CA THR A 2 16.75 -20.90 92.55
C THR A 2 15.34 -20.38 92.26
N THR A 3 15.36 -19.18 91.66
CA THR A 3 14.36 -18.34 90.99
C THR A 3 13.94 -18.86 89.59
N PRO A 4 13.01 -18.19 88.86
CA PRO A 4 11.96 -18.78 88.02
C PRO A 4 12.14 -18.54 86.51
N ALA A 5 11.21 -19.01 85.65
CA ALA A 5 10.77 -18.28 84.44
C ALA A 5 9.59 -18.95 83.68
N ALA A 6 8.55 -18.13 83.46
CA ALA A 6 7.78 -17.91 82.23
C ALA A 6 7.24 -19.07 81.35
N ARG A 7 5.94 -18.99 81.02
CA ARG A 7 5.43 -18.79 79.63
C ARG A 7 3.89 -18.69 79.60
N ILE A 8 3.39 -17.50 79.27
CA ILE A 8 2.05 -17.29 78.74
C ILE A 8 2.13 -17.50 77.23
N GLY A 9 1.39 -18.46 76.71
CA GLY A 9 1.29 -18.74 75.29
C GLY A 9 -0.06 -19.38 74.94
N ALA A 10 -0.99 -18.57 74.43
CA ALA A 10 -2.13 -18.99 73.60
C ALA A 10 -2.63 -17.73 72.88
N ALA A 11 -2.27 -17.53 71.62
CA ALA A 11 -2.99 -18.01 70.42
C ALA A 11 -3.95 -16.95 69.87
N VAL A 12 -3.41 -16.01 69.07
CA VAL A 12 -4.17 -15.30 68.04
C VAL A 12 -3.88 -16.03 66.73
N GLY A 13 -4.78 -16.93 66.33
CA GLY A 13 -4.74 -17.61 65.04
C GLY A 13 -5.16 -16.65 63.93
N GLY A 14 -4.23 -15.84 63.44
CA GLY A 14 -4.39 -15.05 62.22
C GLY A 14 -4.02 -15.89 60.99
N ALA A 15 -4.98 -16.13 60.11
CA ALA A 15 -4.74 -16.76 58.82
C ALA A 15 -3.89 -15.82 57.93
N VAL A 16 -2.58 -16.07 57.86
CA VAL A 16 -1.71 -15.49 56.83
C VAL A 16 -1.96 -16.27 55.54
N ILE A 17 -2.95 -15.85 54.75
CA ILE A 17 -3.06 -16.31 53.36
C ILE A 17 -1.93 -15.60 52.61
N SER A 18 -0.88 -16.33 52.27
CA SER A 18 0.22 -15.80 51.47
C SER A 18 -0.31 -15.30 50.12
N ALA A 19 0.24 -14.20 49.60
CA ALA A 19 -0.13 -13.67 48.28
C ALA A 19 -0.05 -14.74 47.17
N GLY A 20 0.86 -15.71 47.33
CA GLY A 20 0.95 -16.89 46.46
C GLY A 20 -0.29 -17.79 46.49
N ALA A 21 -0.90 -18.02 47.65
CA ALA A 21 -2.14 -18.80 47.77
C ALA A 21 -3.34 -18.06 47.16
N VAL A 22 -3.41 -16.73 47.29
CA VAL A 22 -4.43 -15.91 46.62
C VAL A 22 -4.28 -15.95 45.10
N VAL A 23 -3.05 -15.87 44.58
CA VAL A 23 -2.75 -16.00 43.13
C VAL A 23 -3.06 -17.40 42.62
N LEU A 24 -2.75 -18.46 43.39
CA LEU A 24 -3.05 -19.83 42.99
C LEU A 24 -4.56 -20.11 42.99
N ALA A 25 -5.26 -19.67 44.03
CA ALA A 25 -6.71 -19.84 44.17
C ALA A 25 -7.46 -19.05 43.09
N SER A 26 -7.06 -17.81 42.82
CA SER A 26 -7.64 -17.02 41.73
C SER A 26 -7.35 -17.64 40.36
N ARG A 27 -6.14 -18.19 40.13
CA ARG A 27 -5.81 -18.94 38.91
C ARG A 27 -6.68 -20.19 38.74
N LEU A 28 -6.94 -20.94 39.81
CA LEU A 28 -7.82 -22.12 39.82
C LEU A 28 -9.30 -21.78 39.56
N VAL A 29 -9.78 -20.67 40.13
CA VAL A 29 -11.14 -20.18 39.88
C VAL A 29 -11.29 -19.72 38.43
N LEU A 30 -10.31 -18.99 37.89
CA LEU A 30 -10.32 -18.54 36.51
C LEU A 30 -10.20 -19.69 35.50
N THR A 31 -9.42 -20.75 35.79
CA THR A 31 -9.37 -21.94 34.93
C THR A 31 -10.68 -22.70 34.93
N ARG A 32 -11.34 -22.82 36.09
CA ARG A 32 -12.66 -23.46 36.20
C ARG A 32 -13.75 -22.64 35.49
N GLN A 33 -13.73 -21.32 35.62
CA GLN A 33 -14.63 -20.43 34.88
C GLN A 33 -14.39 -20.46 33.37
N ALA A 34 -13.13 -20.56 32.92
CA ALA A 34 -12.81 -20.72 31.50
C ALA A 34 -13.28 -22.07 30.94
N ALA A 35 -13.21 -23.15 31.73
CA ALA A 35 -13.77 -24.44 31.35
C ALA A 35 -15.30 -24.39 31.21
N LEU A 36 -16.00 -23.81 32.19
CA LEU A 36 -17.46 -23.61 32.15
C LEU A 36 -17.89 -22.66 31.02
N ALA A 37 -17.09 -21.64 30.70
CA ALA A 37 -17.35 -20.76 29.56
C ALA A 37 -17.23 -21.52 28.23
N ARG A 38 -16.22 -22.39 28.06
CA ARG A 38 -16.09 -23.25 26.88
C ARG A 38 -17.26 -24.22 26.72
N GLU A 39 -17.73 -24.79 27.83
CA GLU A 39 -18.89 -25.69 27.86
C GLU A 39 -20.21 -24.98 27.55
N ARG A 40 -20.39 -23.72 28.01
CA ARG A 40 -21.54 -22.86 27.68
C ARG A 40 -21.54 -22.28 26.28
N ILE A 41 -20.37 -22.00 25.70
CA ILE A 41 -20.23 -21.49 24.34
C ILE A 41 -20.56 -22.60 23.33
N GLY A 42 -20.20 -23.85 23.63
CA GLY A 42 -20.42 -25.00 22.74
C GLY A 42 -19.75 -24.86 21.37
N LYS A 43 -19.92 -25.86 20.49
CA LYS A 43 -19.68 -25.74 19.03
C LYS A 43 -21.04 -25.78 18.30
N PRO A 44 -21.92 -24.77 18.46
CA PRO A 44 -23.27 -24.81 17.89
C PRO A 44 -23.29 -24.90 16.35
N LEU A 45 -22.19 -24.53 15.68
CA LEU A 45 -22.02 -24.65 14.22
C LEU A 45 -21.21 -25.88 13.78
N GLY A 46 -20.76 -26.74 14.70
CA GLY A 46 -19.85 -27.85 14.39
C GLY A 46 -18.45 -27.41 13.94
N GLU A 47 -17.74 -28.29 13.22
CA GLU A 47 -16.39 -28.05 12.69
C GLU A 47 -16.36 -27.80 11.17
N LEU A 48 -17.52 -27.85 10.52
CA LEU A 48 -17.64 -27.77 9.07
C LEU A 48 -17.91 -26.33 8.63
N ALA A 49 -16.88 -25.67 8.09
CA ALA A 49 -17.04 -24.42 7.36
C ALA A 49 -17.62 -24.66 5.96
N LEU A 50 -18.31 -23.66 5.40
CA LEU A 50 -18.82 -23.74 4.02
C LEU A 50 -17.66 -23.78 3.02
N ASP A 51 -17.66 -24.80 2.15
CA ASP A 51 -16.76 -24.83 1.00
C ASP A 51 -17.07 -23.68 0.03
N ALA A 52 -16.17 -22.69 0.00
CA ALA A 52 -16.24 -21.52 -0.86
C ALA A 52 -15.30 -21.61 -2.08
N ASP A 53 -14.56 -22.71 -2.23
CA ASP A 53 -13.53 -22.87 -3.24
C ASP A 53 -14.15 -22.99 -4.63
N ARG A 54 -13.75 -22.06 -5.50
CA ARG A 54 -14.22 -22.00 -6.89
C ARG A 54 -13.46 -20.92 -7.66
N LEU A 55 -13.72 -20.90 -8.96
CA LEU A 55 -13.47 -19.75 -9.80
C LEU A 55 -14.59 -18.71 -9.62
N TRP A 56 -14.28 -17.60 -8.95
CA TRP A 56 -15.11 -16.42 -8.78
C TRP A 56 -14.98 -15.48 -9.97
N ARG A 57 -16.07 -14.80 -10.35
CA ARG A 57 -16.14 -13.85 -11.49
C ARG A 57 -15.61 -14.44 -12.80
N ARG A 58 -16.05 -15.66 -13.16
CA ARG A 58 -15.67 -16.38 -14.39
C ARG A 58 -15.84 -15.59 -15.70
N SER A 59 -16.73 -14.61 -15.71
CA SER A 59 -17.00 -13.74 -16.86
C SER A 59 -15.92 -12.69 -17.09
N TYR A 60 -15.01 -12.45 -16.15
CA TYR A 60 -13.89 -11.54 -16.35
C TYR A 60 -12.81 -12.21 -17.21
N ALA A 61 -12.15 -11.42 -18.05
CA ALA A 61 -11.09 -11.88 -18.94
C ALA A 61 -9.76 -12.08 -18.19
N GLY A 62 -8.83 -12.80 -18.82
CA GLY A 62 -7.47 -13.01 -18.33
C GLY A 62 -7.29 -14.25 -17.45
N GLU A 63 -6.03 -14.60 -17.19
CA GLU A 63 -5.69 -15.76 -16.36
C GLU A 63 -6.19 -15.54 -14.91
N PRO A 64 -6.80 -16.56 -14.27
CA PRO A 64 -7.32 -16.39 -12.92
C PRO A 64 -6.24 -16.12 -11.87
N VAL A 65 -6.49 -15.15 -10.99
CA VAL A 65 -5.68 -14.94 -9.78
C VAL A 65 -5.88 -16.11 -8.83
N ARG A 66 -4.81 -16.72 -8.35
CA ARG A 66 -4.82 -17.83 -7.40
C ARG A 66 -4.69 -17.28 -5.99
N LEU A 67 -5.80 -17.29 -5.26
CA LEU A 67 -5.90 -16.82 -3.88
C LEU A 67 -6.03 -18.01 -2.93
N VAL A 68 -5.17 -18.08 -1.92
CA VAL A 68 -5.21 -19.11 -0.89
C VAL A 68 -5.57 -18.51 0.47
N MET A 69 -6.46 -19.18 1.20
CA MET A 69 -6.79 -18.87 2.60
C MET A 69 -6.20 -19.94 3.53
N LEU A 70 -5.49 -19.52 4.58
CA LEU A 70 -4.89 -20.37 5.61
C LEU A 70 -5.19 -19.83 7.00
N GLY A 71 -5.14 -20.71 8.00
CA GLY A 71 -5.31 -20.38 9.41
C GLY A 71 -6.49 -21.09 10.05
N ASP A 72 -7.18 -20.39 10.95
CA ASP A 72 -8.21 -20.98 11.83
C ASP A 72 -9.64 -20.86 11.28
N SER A 73 -10.65 -20.98 12.15
CA SER A 73 -12.07 -20.90 11.79
C SER A 73 -12.46 -19.58 11.13
N LEU A 74 -11.77 -18.48 11.43
CA LEU A 74 -12.00 -17.19 10.77
C LEU A 74 -11.61 -17.25 9.30
N ALA A 75 -10.43 -17.82 9.00
CA ALA A 75 -9.95 -18.00 7.64
C ALA A 75 -10.82 -19.01 6.87
N ALA A 76 -11.26 -20.07 7.53
CA ALA A 76 -12.16 -21.07 6.96
C ALA A 76 -13.56 -20.52 6.62
N GLY A 77 -13.99 -19.43 7.28
CA GLY A 77 -15.29 -18.79 7.05
C GLY A 77 -16.45 -19.38 7.86
N LEU A 78 -16.16 -19.99 9.02
CA LEU A 78 -17.17 -20.55 9.90
C LEU A 78 -18.15 -19.46 10.39
N GLY A 79 -19.46 -19.72 10.38
CA GLY A 79 -20.48 -18.73 10.75
C GLY A 79 -21.08 -17.93 9.59
N ALA A 80 -20.55 -18.08 8.36
CA ALA A 80 -21.19 -17.53 7.17
C ALA A 80 -22.33 -18.44 6.67
N ASP A 81 -23.48 -17.86 6.33
CA ASP A 81 -24.64 -18.61 5.79
C ASP A 81 -24.49 -19.00 4.31
N ARG A 82 -23.64 -18.26 3.57
CA ARG A 82 -23.44 -18.47 2.14
C ARG A 82 -21.96 -18.42 1.79
N ARG A 83 -21.57 -19.23 0.80
CA ARG A 83 -20.20 -19.25 0.23
C ARG A 83 -19.63 -17.88 -0.12
N LYS A 84 -20.47 -16.95 -0.59
CA LYS A 84 -20.06 -15.58 -0.97
C LYS A 84 -19.83 -14.65 0.21
N ASP A 85 -20.26 -15.07 1.40
CA ASP A 85 -20.20 -14.31 2.64
C ASP A 85 -19.05 -14.79 3.55
N THR A 86 -18.39 -15.92 3.23
CA THR A 86 -17.13 -16.33 3.88
C THR A 86 -16.02 -15.31 3.63
N LEU A 87 -15.01 -15.28 4.50
CA LEU A 87 -13.86 -14.38 4.33
C LEU A 87 -13.19 -14.55 2.95
N GLY A 88 -12.87 -15.79 2.59
CA GLY A 88 -12.30 -16.12 1.28
C GLY A 88 -13.19 -15.71 0.11
N GLY A 89 -14.50 -15.97 0.19
CA GLY A 89 -15.45 -15.58 -0.86
C GLY A 89 -15.58 -14.06 -1.04
N ARG A 90 -15.54 -13.30 0.07
CA ARG A 90 -15.54 -11.83 0.06
C ARG A 90 -14.25 -11.29 -0.57
N LEU A 91 -13.09 -11.79 -0.14
CA LEU A 91 -11.79 -11.40 -0.66
C LEU A 91 -11.65 -11.73 -2.14
N ALA A 92 -12.04 -12.94 -2.57
CA ALA A 92 -11.98 -13.35 -3.97
C ALA A 92 -12.85 -12.44 -4.87
N ARG A 93 -14.08 -12.10 -4.43
CA ARG A 93 -14.96 -11.19 -5.17
C ARG A 93 -14.44 -9.76 -5.19
N GLY A 94 -13.86 -9.29 -4.09
CA GLY A 94 -13.27 -7.96 -3.97
C GLY A 94 -12.04 -7.82 -4.86
N LEU A 95 -11.14 -8.80 -4.80
CA LEU A 95 -9.92 -8.85 -5.60
C LEU A 95 -10.26 -8.92 -7.09
N ALA A 96 -11.18 -9.81 -7.48
CA ALA A 96 -11.62 -9.93 -8.86
C ALA A 96 -12.13 -8.60 -9.44
N LYS A 97 -12.90 -7.83 -8.65
CA LYS A 97 -13.38 -6.51 -9.06
C LYS A 97 -12.25 -5.51 -9.24
N ARG A 98 -11.27 -5.48 -8.33
CA ARG A 98 -10.13 -4.55 -8.38
C ARG A 98 -9.15 -4.87 -9.51
N THR A 99 -9.01 -6.15 -9.86
CA THR A 99 -8.06 -6.61 -10.88
C THR A 99 -8.71 -6.84 -12.24
N HIS A 100 -10.03 -6.77 -12.34
CA HIS A 100 -10.82 -7.16 -13.52
C HIS A 100 -10.48 -8.56 -14.05
N ARG A 101 -10.14 -9.50 -13.15
CA ARG A 101 -9.76 -10.88 -13.48
C ARG A 101 -10.58 -11.88 -12.66
N PRO A 102 -10.80 -13.09 -13.17
CA PRO A 102 -11.39 -14.15 -12.36
C PRO A 102 -10.43 -14.52 -11.21
N VAL A 103 -10.97 -14.99 -10.08
CA VAL A 103 -10.15 -15.40 -8.91
C VAL A 103 -10.47 -16.85 -8.58
N ARG A 104 -9.46 -17.72 -8.62
CA ARG A 104 -9.53 -19.09 -8.12
C ARG A 104 -9.19 -19.08 -6.65
N LEU A 105 -10.20 -19.24 -5.82
CA LEU A 105 -10.06 -19.38 -4.37
C LEU A 105 -9.78 -20.84 -4.01
N ARG A 106 -8.80 -21.06 -3.14
CA ARG A 106 -8.57 -22.32 -2.45
C ARG A 106 -8.42 -22.07 -0.94
N THR A 107 -9.04 -22.90 -0.12
CA THR A 107 -9.06 -22.75 1.33
C THR A 107 -8.37 -23.95 1.96
N GLY A 108 -7.16 -23.73 2.48
CA GLY A 108 -6.43 -24.70 3.30
C GLY A 108 -6.62 -24.49 4.81
N ALA A 109 -7.38 -23.45 5.20
CA ALA A 109 -7.67 -23.15 6.59
C ALA A 109 -8.45 -24.28 7.27
N VAL A 110 -8.07 -24.60 8.50
CA VAL A 110 -8.64 -25.69 9.30
C VAL A 110 -9.28 -25.10 10.55
N VAL A 111 -10.55 -25.45 10.79
CA VAL A 111 -11.26 -25.03 12.00
C VAL A 111 -10.55 -25.61 13.23
N GLY A 112 -10.22 -24.73 14.19
CA GLY A 112 -9.49 -25.14 15.39
C GLY A 112 -7.96 -25.12 15.25
N ALA A 113 -7.42 -24.75 14.09
CA ALA A 113 -5.98 -24.67 13.88
C ALA A 113 -5.28 -23.65 14.78
N GLU A 114 -4.07 -24.00 15.20
CA GLU A 114 -3.08 -23.13 15.84
C GLU A 114 -2.01 -22.72 14.83
N SER A 115 -1.21 -21.71 15.16
CA SER A 115 -0.12 -21.24 14.29
C SER A 115 0.90 -22.34 13.97
N SER A 116 1.10 -23.31 14.88
CA SER A 116 1.99 -24.47 14.72
C SER A 116 1.58 -25.40 13.57
N THR A 117 0.29 -25.46 13.25
CA THR A 117 -0.28 -26.35 12.21
C THR A 117 -0.30 -25.75 10.81
N LEU A 118 0.14 -24.49 10.65
CA LEU A 118 0.15 -23.83 9.35
C LEU A 118 1.05 -24.55 8.33
N GLY A 119 2.14 -25.17 8.77
CA GLY A 119 3.01 -25.99 7.92
C GLY A 119 2.26 -27.15 7.27
N ASP A 120 1.42 -27.85 8.05
CA ASP A 120 0.60 -28.96 7.55
C ASP A 120 -0.45 -28.47 6.54
N GLN A 121 -1.07 -27.32 6.80
CA GLN A 121 -2.01 -26.70 5.85
C GLN A 121 -1.33 -26.36 4.53
N ILE A 122 -0.11 -25.81 4.58
CA ILE A 122 0.68 -25.51 3.37
C ILE A 122 1.06 -26.79 2.63
N ALA A 123 1.49 -27.83 3.34
CA ALA A 123 1.84 -29.12 2.75
C ALA A 123 0.63 -29.77 2.07
N ALA A 124 -0.56 -29.70 2.67
CA ALA A 124 -1.80 -30.23 2.13
C ALA A 124 -2.26 -29.54 0.82
N LEU A 125 -1.71 -28.36 0.49
CA LEU A 125 -1.98 -27.70 -0.79
C LEU A 125 -1.29 -28.41 -1.98
N GLY A 126 -0.23 -29.21 -1.74
CA GLY A 126 0.52 -29.95 -2.75
C GLY A 126 1.30 -29.08 -3.74
N ASP A 127 1.71 -29.66 -4.88
CA ASP A 127 2.46 -28.95 -5.94
C ASP A 127 1.62 -27.92 -6.71
N ASP A 128 0.29 -27.99 -6.59
CA ASP A 128 -0.66 -26.97 -7.05
C ASP A 128 -0.63 -25.68 -6.20
N ALA A 129 0.29 -25.57 -5.23
CA ALA A 129 0.47 -24.42 -4.33
C ALA A 129 1.20 -23.22 -4.94
N SER A 130 1.25 -23.09 -6.27
CA SER A 130 1.66 -21.83 -6.91
C SER A 130 0.55 -20.79 -6.75
N ALA A 131 0.31 -20.32 -5.53
CA ALA A 131 -0.59 -19.22 -5.27
C ALA A 131 0.06 -17.90 -5.72
N ASP A 132 -0.77 -16.93 -6.12
CA ASP A 132 -0.30 -15.57 -6.37
C ASP A 132 -0.29 -14.78 -5.06
N VAL A 133 -1.33 -14.98 -4.24
CA VAL A 133 -1.43 -14.41 -2.89
C VAL A 133 -2.01 -15.43 -1.91
N ALA A 134 -1.42 -15.50 -0.72
CA ALA A 134 -1.93 -16.23 0.43
C ALA A 134 -2.34 -15.26 1.54
N VAL A 135 -3.48 -15.53 2.16
CA VAL A 135 -3.99 -14.77 3.31
C VAL A 135 -4.04 -15.69 4.51
N ILE A 136 -3.31 -15.34 5.56
CA ILE A 136 -3.26 -16.08 6.82
C ILE A 136 -4.04 -15.30 7.88
N VAL A 137 -5.04 -15.94 8.50
CA VAL A 137 -5.71 -15.42 9.70
C VAL A 137 -5.75 -16.53 10.74
N VAL A 138 -4.95 -16.39 11.79
CA VAL A 138 -4.80 -17.37 12.88
C VAL A 138 -4.52 -16.65 14.20
N GLY A 139 -4.90 -17.27 15.31
CA GLY A 139 -4.52 -16.82 16.64
C GLY A 139 -5.58 -17.03 17.70
N GLY A 140 -6.83 -17.29 17.31
CA GLY A 140 -7.92 -17.51 18.28
C GLY A 140 -7.65 -18.72 19.19
N ASN A 141 -7.17 -19.81 18.59
CA ASN A 141 -6.86 -21.05 19.29
C ASN A 141 -5.54 -20.95 20.06
N ASP A 142 -4.54 -20.25 19.54
CA ASP A 142 -3.28 -19.99 20.25
C ASP A 142 -3.52 -19.29 21.59
N VAL A 143 -4.42 -18.29 21.63
CA VAL A 143 -4.81 -17.63 22.89
C VAL A 143 -5.59 -18.58 23.80
N THR A 144 -6.50 -19.37 23.24
CA THR A 144 -7.37 -20.28 24.01
C THR A 144 -6.59 -21.43 24.65
N HIS A 145 -5.60 -21.98 23.94
CA HIS A 145 -4.69 -23.03 24.39
C HIS A 145 -3.45 -22.48 25.11
N ARG A 146 -3.33 -21.14 25.21
CA ARG A 146 -2.29 -20.42 25.95
C ARG A 146 -0.88 -20.68 25.40
N ILE A 147 -0.77 -20.78 24.09
CA ILE A 147 0.51 -20.87 23.39
C ILE A 147 1.29 -19.56 23.64
N PRO A 148 2.58 -19.63 24.00
CA PRO A 148 3.40 -18.44 24.18
C PRO A 148 3.41 -17.58 22.90
N PRO A 149 3.18 -16.25 22.98
CA PRO A 149 3.11 -15.38 21.80
C PRO A 149 4.35 -15.45 20.89
N GLY A 150 5.55 -15.62 21.47
CA GLY A 150 6.78 -15.76 20.70
C GLY A 150 6.87 -17.09 19.94
N GLU A 151 6.26 -18.17 20.45
CA GLU A 151 6.22 -19.47 19.78
C GLU A 151 5.24 -19.44 18.62
N ALA A 152 4.01 -18.98 18.86
CA ALA A 152 3.01 -18.81 17.81
C ALA A 152 3.48 -17.86 16.69
N ALA A 153 4.17 -16.77 17.05
CA ALA A 153 4.73 -15.83 16.08
C ALA A 153 5.87 -16.43 15.25
N ARG A 154 6.70 -17.32 15.83
CA ARG A 154 7.72 -18.06 15.07
C ARG A 154 7.09 -19.01 14.07
N SER A 155 6.14 -19.84 14.49
CA SER A 155 5.45 -20.75 13.56
C SER A 155 4.73 -20.01 12.43
N LEU A 156 4.17 -18.83 12.72
CA LEU A 156 3.62 -17.95 11.69
C LEU A 156 4.69 -17.43 10.73
N ALA A 157 5.85 -17.01 11.23
CA ALA A 157 6.96 -16.55 10.38
C ALA A 157 7.48 -17.69 9.49
N ASP A 158 7.65 -18.89 10.03
CA ASP A 158 8.07 -20.07 9.26
C ASP A 158 7.09 -20.37 8.11
N ALA A 159 5.78 -20.24 8.37
CA ALA A 159 4.74 -20.40 7.36
C ALA A 159 4.79 -19.30 6.29
N VAL A 160 5.06 -18.05 6.68
CA VAL A 160 5.27 -16.92 5.74
C VAL A 160 6.47 -17.21 4.84
N ASP A 161 7.61 -17.61 5.42
CA ASP A 161 8.83 -17.91 4.66
C ASP A 161 8.61 -19.08 3.70
N ALA A 162 7.92 -20.13 4.13
CA ALA A 162 7.60 -21.29 3.29
C ALA A 162 6.71 -20.94 2.07
N LEU A 163 5.79 -19.98 2.22
CA LEU A 163 4.96 -19.48 1.11
C LEU A 163 5.75 -18.55 0.18
N ARG A 164 6.56 -17.66 0.74
CA ARG A 164 7.39 -16.72 -0.04
C ARG A 164 8.46 -17.45 -0.85
N ALA A 165 9.05 -18.51 -0.32
CA ALA A 165 9.97 -19.39 -1.05
C ALA A 165 9.33 -20.03 -2.30
N ARG A 166 7.99 -20.14 -2.33
CA ARG A 166 7.21 -20.61 -3.48
C ARG A 166 6.76 -19.47 -4.40
N GLY A 167 7.26 -18.25 -4.22
CA GLY A 167 6.92 -17.07 -5.03
C GLY A 167 5.50 -16.54 -4.81
N CYS A 168 4.93 -16.79 -3.63
CA CYS A 168 3.60 -16.31 -3.22
C CYS A 168 3.75 -15.06 -2.34
N ALA A 169 2.98 -13.99 -2.61
CA ALA A 169 2.89 -12.88 -1.66
C ALA A 169 1.98 -13.26 -0.49
N VAL A 170 2.35 -12.84 0.72
CA VAL A 170 1.64 -13.24 1.94
C VAL A 170 1.05 -12.01 2.63
N VAL A 171 -0.22 -12.10 2.97
CA VAL A 171 -0.94 -11.12 3.80
C VAL A 171 -1.35 -11.78 5.10
N VAL A 172 -1.02 -11.15 6.22
CA VAL A 172 -1.36 -11.67 7.56
C VAL A 172 -2.38 -10.74 8.20
N GLY A 173 -3.57 -11.28 8.50
CA GLY A 173 -4.50 -10.67 9.43
C GLY A 173 -4.16 -11.12 10.84
N THR A 174 -3.64 -10.22 11.69
CA THR A 174 -3.23 -10.58 13.06
C THR A 174 -4.42 -11.00 13.91
N CYS A 175 -4.15 -11.72 15.00
CA CYS A 175 -5.14 -12.15 15.99
C CYS A 175 -6.14 -11.01 16.34
N PRO A 176 -7.46 -11.24 16.20
CA PRO A 176 -8.47 -10.25 16.57
C PRO A 176 -8.61 -10.14 18.09
N ASP A 177 -9.28 -9.08 18.56
CA ASP A 177 -9.50 -8.88 20.00
C ASP A 177 -10.56 -9.85 20.54
N LEU A 178 -10.12 -10.93 21.18
CA LEU A 178 -11.03 -11.89 21.82
C LEU A 178 -11.78 -11.28 23.02
N GLY A 179 -11.39 -10.07 23.47
CA GLY A 179 -12.15 -9.26 24.41
C GLY A 179 -13.49 -8.76 23.88
N ALA A 180 -13.72 -8.79 22.56
CA ALA A 180 -15.02 -8.40 21.97
C ALA A 180 -16.11 -9.47 22.16
N LEU A 181 -15.73 -10.68 22.58
CA LEU A 181 -16.65 -11.81 22.76
C LEU A 181 -17.50 -11.64 24.02
N ARG A 182 -18.75 -11.18 23.84
CA ARG A 182 -19.74 -11.03 24.93
C ARG A 182 -19.99 -12.32 25.75
N PRO A 183 -20.00 -13.54 25.16
CA PRO A 183 -20.18 -14.77 25.93
C PRO A 183 -19.08 -15.03 26.98
N VAL A 184 -17.91 -14.40 26.84
CA VAL A 184 -16.82 -14.52 27.82
C VAL A 184 -17.09 -13.56 28.99
N PRO A 185 -17.26 -14.06 30.23
CA PRO A 185 -17.56 -13.22 31.38
C PRO A 185 -16.34 -12.40 31.84
N GLN A 186 -16.58 -11.32 32.59
CA GLN A 186 -15.50 -10.64 33.32
C GLN A 186 -15.08 -11.46 34.54
N PRO A 187 -13.79 -11.47 34.92
CA PRO A 187 -12.67 -10.72 34.35
C PRO A 187 -11.96 -11.42 33.17
N LEU A 188 -12.37 -12.63 32.79
CA LEU A 188 -11.72 -13.45 31.74
C LEU A 188 -11.61 -12.71 30.40
N ARG A 189 -12.63 -11.92 30.05
CA ARG A 189 -12.64 -11.11 28.82
C ARG A 189 -11.49 -10.10 28.77
N SER A 190 -11.18 -9.45 29.90
CA SER A 190 -10.02 -8.53 30.00
C SER A 190 -8.68 -9.26 29.92
N PHE A 191 -8.59 -10.52 30.37
CA PHE A 191 -7.41 -11.36 30.17
C PHE A 191 -7.27 -11.79 28.71
N ALA A 192 -8.37 -12.23 28.08
CA ALA A 192 -8.40 -12.60 26.67
C ALA A 192 -7.97 -11.44 25.77
N SER A 193 -8.48 -10.23 26.02
CA SER A 193 -8.08 -9.02 25.27
C SER A 193 -6.59 -8.71 25.38
N ARG A 194 -6.01 -8.84 26.59
CA ARG A 194 -4.57 -8.65 26.81
C ARG A 194 -3.74 -9.72 26.10
N ALA A 195 -4.16 -10.99 26.19
CA ALA A 195 -3.47 -12.09 25.54
C ALA A 195 -3.53 -11.97 24.01
N SER A 196 -4.69 -11.67 23.43
CA SER A 196 -4.83 -11.45 21.99
C SER A 196 -4.05 -10.22 21.50
N ARG A 197 -3.97 -9.14 22.30
CA ARG A 197 -3.12 -7.98 21.99
C ARG A 197 -1.64 -8.38 21.93
N ALA A 198 -1.14 -9.06 22.96
CA ALA A 198 0.25 -9.50 23.02
C ALA A 198 0.61 -10.45 21.86
N LEU A 199 -0.30 -11.36 21.50
CA LEU A 199 -0.14 -12.24 20.34
C LEU A 199 -0.14 -11.44 19.03
N ALA A 200 -1.10 -10.54 18.82
CA ALA A 200 -1.19 -9.76 17.59
C ALA A 200 0.05 -8.89 17.35
N GLU A 201 0.63 -8.30 18.41
CA GLU A 201 1.86 -7.53 18.33
C GLU A 201 3.08 -8.41 17.98
N ALA A 202 3.17 -9.61 18.58
CA ALA A 202 4.23 -10.57 18.26
C ALA A 202 4.12 -11.08 16.81
N GLN A 203 2.91 -11.44 16.36
CA GLN A 203 2.62 -11.83 14.99
C GLN A 203 2.96 -10.71 14.01
N GLY A 204 2.58 -9.46 14.30
CA GLY A 204 2.84 -8.34 13.41
C GLY A 204 4.34 -8.07 13.20
N ARG A 205 5.14 -8.14 14.26
CA ARG A 205 6.60 -8.01 14.15
C ARG A 205 7.23 -9.17 13.36
N ALA A 206 6.87 -10.42 13.72
CA ALA A 206 7.47 -11.59 13.10
C ALA A 206 7.09 -11.74 11.62
N ALA A 207 5.80 -11.59 11.29
CA ALA A 207 5.33 -11.67 9.91
C ALA A 207 5.86 -10.52 9.05
N GLY A 208 5.95 -9.31 9.60
CA GLY A 208 6.54 -8.16 8.90
C GLY A 208 8.04 -8.38 8.60
N ALA A 209 8.80 -8.89 9.58
CA ALA A 209 10.21 -9.24 9.39
C ALA A 209 10.41 -10.36 8.35
N ALA A 210 9.50 -11.33 8.30
CA ALA A 210 9.44 -12.37 7.27
C ALA A 210 8.91 -11.84 5.91
N GLY A 211 8.63 -10.54 5.79
CA GLY A 211 8.24 -9.87 4.54
C GLY A 211 6.78 -10.09 4.11
N ALA A 212 5.89 -10.44 5.04
CA ALA A 212 4.45 -10.41 4.80
C ALA A 212 3.88 -8.99 4.97
N ARG A 213 2.80 -8.69 4.25
CA ARG A 213 1.98 -7.50 4.49
C ARG A 213 1.07 -7.74 5.69
N VAL A 214 1.24 -6.97 6.75
CA VAL A 214 0.51 -7.15 8.01
C VAL A 214 -0.69 -6.22 8.10
N VAL A 215 -1.85 -6.77 8.44
CA VAL A 215 -3.07 -6.03 8.73
C VAL A 215 -3.51 -6.33 10.16
N SER A 216 -3.52 -5.30 11.01
CA SER A 216 -4.00 -5.44 12.39
C SER A 216 -5.52 -5.52 12.42
N LEU A 217 -6.10 -6.73 12.50
CA LEU A 217 -7.56 -6.90 12.58
C LEU A 217 -8.14 -6.24 13.82
N ARG A 218 -7.41 -6.29 14.93
CA ARG A 218 -7.76 -5.60 16.17
C ARG A 218 -7.97 -4.09 15.97
N ARG A 219 -7.07 -3.42 15.24
CA ARG A 219 -7.20 -1.98 14.96
C ARG A 219 -8.23 -1.70 13.87
N ALA A 220 -8.24 -2.52 12.82
CA ALA A 220 -9.03 -2.27 11.61
C ALA A 220 -10.52 -2.58 11.79
N VAL A 221 -10.87 -3.63 12.54
CA VAL A 221 -12.27 -4.05 12.75
C VAL A 221 -12.67 -4.15 14.22
N GLY A 222 -11.74 -4.11 15.18
CA GLY A 222 -12.05 -4.24 16.60
C GLY A 222 -13.17 -3.31 17.12
N PRO A 223 -13.13 -1.98 16.84
CA PRO A 223 -14.16 -1.05 17.32
C PRO A 223 -15.58 -1.45 16.89
N VAL A 224 -15.79 -1.80 15.62
CA VAL A 224 -17.12 -2.16 15.11
C VAL A 224 -17.65 -3.47 15.70
N PHE A 225 -16.79 -4.42 16.05
CA PHE A 225 -17.18 -5.66 16.74
C PHE A 225 -17.55 -5.43 18.21
N VAL A 226 -16.96 -4.42 18.86
CA VAL A 226 -17.30 -4.03 20.24
C VAL A 226 -18.59 -3.22 20.28
N ASP A 227 -18.76 -2.29 19.34
CA ASP A 227 -19.89 -1.37 19.31
C ASP A 227 -21.18 -2.06 18.82
N ASN A 228 -21.09 -2.95 17.82
CA ASN A 228 -22.25 -3.59 17.17
C ASN A 228 -22.19 -5.14 17.16
N PRO A 229 -21.97 -5.81 18.30
CA PRO A 229 -21.70 -7.25 18.36
C PRO A 229 -22.89 -8.11 17.91
N ASP A 230 -24.13 -7.66 18.13
CA ASP A 230 -25.33 -8.41 17.74
C ASP A 230 -25.48 -8.51 16.21
N GLU A 231 -24.88 -7.57 15.46
CA GLU A 231 -24.79 -7.63 14.00
C GLU A 231 -23.48 -8.26 13.51
N MET A 232 -22.37 -8.06 14.23
CA MET A 232 -21.04 -8.48 13.79
C MET A 232 -20.77 -9.96 14.03
N PHE A 233 -21.44 -10.60 14.99
CA PHE A 233 -21.30 -12.04 15.26
C PHE A 233 -22.49 -12.85 14.73
N ALA A 234 -22.24 -14.11 14.37
CA ALA A 234 -23.25 -15.08 13.98
C ALA A 234 -24.09 -15.52 15.19
N LEU A 235 -25.03 -16.45 14.97
CA LEU A 235 -25.92 -16.98 16.02
C LEU A 235 -25.17 -17.56 17.22
N ASP A 236 -23.96 -18.08 17.00
CA ASP A 236 -23.09 -18.59 18.06
C ASP A 236 -22.43 -17.51 18.94
N ARG A 237 -22.62 -16.24 18.58
CA ARG A 237 -22.05 -15.06 19.25
C ARG A 237 -20.53 -15.11 19.39
N PHE A 238 -19.87 -15.86 18.52
CA PHE A 238 -18.44 -16.10 18.56
C PHE A 238 -17.78 -15.88 17.21
N HIS A 239 -18.32 -16.47 16.14
CA HIS A 239 -17.80 -16.30 14.79
C HIS A 239 -18.42 -15.07 14.11
N PRO A 240 -17.73 -14.43 13.16
CA PRO A 240 -18.28 -13.30 12.43
C PRO A 240 -19.55 -13.67 11.64
N SER A 241 -20.51 -12.76 11.62
CA SER A 241 -21.66 -12.83 10.72
C SER A 241 -21.23 -12.54 9.27
N ALA A 242 -22.17 -12.66 8.32
CA ALA A 242 -21.96 -12.22 6.94
C ALA A 242 -21.53 -10.73 6.82
N LEU A 243 -21.94 -9.88 7.77
CA LEU A 243 -21.53 -8.47 7.86
C LEU A 243 -20.16 -8.33 8.53
N GLY A 244 -19.90 -9.08 9.61
CA GLY A 244 -18.58 -9.15 10.24
C GLY A 244 -17.49 -9.56 9.24
N TYR A 245 -17.72 -10.63 8.47
CA TYR A 245 -16.81 -11.06 7.42
C TYR A 245 -16.65 -10.04 6.29
N ARG A 246 -17.69 -9.28 5.95
CA ARG A 246 -17.56 -8.18 4.99
C ARG A 246 -16.59 -7.12 5.50
N ARG A 247 -16.72 -6.68 6.76
CA ARG A 247 -15.82 -5.66 7.35
C ARG A 247 -14.38 -6.16 7.43
N THR A 248 -14.17 -7.40 7.85
CA THR A 248 -12.84 -8.02 7.87
C THR A 248 -12.22 -8.13 6.48
N ALA A 249 -13.00 -8.52 5.47
CA ALA A 249 -12.54 -8.57 4.10
C ALA A 249 -12.23 -7.17 3.54
N ASP A 250 -13.07 -6.18 3.81
CA ASP A 250 -12.86 -4.79 3.37
C ASP A 250 -11.57 -4.20 3.97
N ALA A 251 -11.21 -4.58 5.20
CA ALA A 251 -9.95 -4.21 5.85
C ALA A 251 -8.72 -4.89 5.23
N LEU A 252 -8.82 -6.17 4.86
CA LEU A 252 -7.72 -6.95 4.28
C LEU A 252 -7.52 -6.67 2.78
N LEU A 253 -8.59 -6.37 2.05
CA LEU A 253 -8.60 -6.30 0.58
C LEU A 253 -7.55 -5.32 -0.03
N PRO A 254 -7.30 -4.12 0.52
CA PRO A 254 -6.23 -3.26 0.03
C PRO A 254 -4.86 -3.93 0.06
N ALA A 255 -4.52 -4.59 1.18
CA ALA A 255 -3.25 -5.30 1.34
C ALA A 255 -3.15 -6.51 0.39
N VAL A 256 -4.23 -7.28 0.22
CA VAL A 256 -4.29 -8.40 -0.74
C VAL A 256 -4.09 -7.91 -2.18
N SER A 257 -4.71 -6.78 -2.54
CA SER A 257 -4.59 -6.22 -3.90
C SER A 257 -3.18 -5.72 -4.19
N ALA A 258 -2.55 -5.06 -3.20
CA ALA A 258 -1.16 -4.60 -3.31
C ALA A 258 -0.19 -5.78 -3.44
N ALA A 259 -0.31 -6.79 -2.57
CA ALA A 259 0.47 -8.03 -2.65
C ALA A 259 0.39 -8.68 -4.04
N PHE A 260 -0.82 -8.80 -4.60
CA PHE A 260 -1.00 -9.36 -5.94
C PHE A 260 -0.30 -8.54 -7.02
N ALA A 261 -0.42 -7.20 -6.96
CA ALA A 261 0.20 -6.31 -7.94
C ALA A 261 1.73 -6.45 -7.95
N GLU A 262 2.35 -6.54 -6.76
CA GLU A 262 3.79 -6.74 -6.60
C GLU A 262 4.26 -8.07 -7.15
N THR A 263 3.59 -9.18 -6.80
CA THR A 263 3.95 -10.51 -7.34
C THR A 263 3.84 -10.54 -8.85
N ARG A 264 2.81 -9.89 -9.42
CA ARG A 264 2.66 -9.79 -10.87
C ARG A 264 3.78 -8.98 -11.51
N ALA A 265 4.14 -7.83 -10.93
CA ALA A 265 5.25 -7.01 -11.40
C ALA A 265 6.58 -7.77 -11.35
N ALA A 266 6.87 -8.43 -10.23
CA ALA A 266 8.07 -9.26 -10.07
C ALA A 266 8.14 -10.40 -11.11
N ARG A 267 7.02 -11.09 -11.38
CA ARG A 267 6.97 -12.12 -12.42
C ARG A 267 7.11 -11.56 -13.82
N MET A 268 6.57 -10.39 -14.10
CA MET A 268 6.76 -9.71 -15.39
C MET A 268 8.24 -9.36 -15.61
N LEU A 269 8.90 -8.82 -14.59
CA LEU A 269 10.33 -8.53 -14.61
C LEU A 269 11.17 -9.80 -14.79
N ALA A 270 10.85 -10.88 -14.05
CA ALA A 270 11.58 -12.15 -14.11
C ALA A 270 11.39 -12.92 -15.44
N ARG A 271 10.26 -12.73 -16.14
CA ARG A 271 10.01 -13.33 -17.47
C ARG A 271 10.73 -12.59 -18.60
N THR A 272 11.28 -11.41 -18.33
CA THR A 272 11.98 -10.62 -19.33
C THR A 272 13.48 -10.87 -19.16
N ASP A 273 14.17 -11.39 -20.18
CA ASP A 273 15.63 -11.69 -20.18
C ASP A 273 16.53 -10.46 -19.83
N VAL A 274 15.91 -9.28 -19.70
CA VAL A 274 16.52 -8.00 -19.28
C VAL A 274 17.21 -8.08 -17.91
N VAL A 275 16.64 -8.81 -16.93
CA VAL A 275 17.26 -8.90 -15.59
C VAL A 275 18.58 -9.68 -15.64
N ARG A 276 18.66 -10.75 -16.44
CA ARG A 276 19.89 -11.54 -16.63
C ARG A 276 20.96 -10.78 -17.41
N LEU A 277 20.58 -9.91 -18.34
CA LEU A 277 21.52 -8.99 -19.01
C LEU A 277 22.07 -7.95 -18.03
N ALA A 278 21.24 -7.44 -17.11
CA ALA A 278 21.65 -6.49 -16.08
C ALA A 278 22.65 -7.10 -15.08
N GLU A 279 22.48 -8.36 -14.68
CA GLU A 279 23.43 -9.10 -13.83
C GLU A 279 24.81 -9.28 -14.49
N GLY A 280 24.88 -9.22 -15.83
CA GLY A 280 26.13 -9.22 -16.62
C GLY A 280 26.75 -7.85 -16.87
N MET A 281 26.02 -6.74 -16.62
CA MET A 281 26.55 -5.37 -16.68
C MET A 281 27.11 -5.00 -15.30
N THR A 282 28.36 -5.40 -15.07
CA THR A 282 29.00 -5.57 -13.76
C THR A 282 29.36 -4.29 -12.97
N THR A 283 28.71 -3.15 -13.19
CA THR A 283 28.95 -1.98 -12.35
C THR A 283 27.65 -1.28 -11.97
N ASP A 284 27.34 -1.32 -10.67
CA ASP A 284 26.29 -0.47 -10.11
C ASP A 284 26.56 1.00 -10.47
N PRO A 285 25.50 1.76 -10.80
CA PRO A 285 25.67 3.16 -11.12
C PRO A 285 26.14 3.93 -9.88
N THR A 286 27.27 4.60 -10.00
CA THR A 286 27.82 5.51 -8.99
C THR A 286 27.50 6.98 -9.35
N PRO A 287 27.49 7.90 -8.37
CA PRO A 287 27.30 9.33 -8.63
C PRO A 287 28.20 9.87 -9.75
N ASP A 288 29.45 9.45 -9.79
CA ASP A 288 30.39 9.90 -10.82
C ASP A 288 30.12 9.25 -12.18
N SER A 289 29.76 7.97 -12.23
CA SER A 289 29.48 7.31 -13.50
C SER A 289 28.22 7.89 -14.15
N TRP A 290 27.14 8.10 -13.41
CA TRP A 290 25.92 8.65 -14.01
C TRP A 290 26.08 10.12 -14.40
N ARG A 291 26.81 10.95 -13.64
CA ARG A 291 27.11 12.33 -14.03
C ARG A 291 27.94 12.41 -15.32
N ARG A 292 28.95 11.54 -15.47
CA ARG A 292 29.74 11.47 -16.71
C ARG A 292 28.89 11.00 -17.89
N THR A 293 28.03 10.01 -17.69
CA THR A 293 27.10 9.54 -18.72
C THR A 293 26.14 10.64 -19.14
N ASP A 294 25.53 11.37 -18.19
CA ASP A 294 24.61 12.46 -18.48
C ASP A 294 25.29 13.61 -19.23
N ALA A 295 26.51 13.99 -18.81
CA ALA A 295 27.32 14.99 -19.50
C ALA A 295 27.66 14.56 -20.94
N TYR A 296 28.04 13.30 -21.15
CA TYR A 296 28.30 12.76 -22.48
C TYR A 296 27.05 12.78 -23.36
N LEU A 297 25.91 12.30 -22.86
CA LEU A 297 24.64 12.27 -23.59
C LEU A 297 24.16 13.68 -23.92
N THR A 298 24.25 14.61 -22.97
CA THR A 298 23.90 16.02 -23.18
C THR A 298 24.77 16.63 -24.26
N ALA A 299 26.11 16.50 -24.16
CA ALA A 299 27.04 17.04 -25.16
C ALA A 299 26.84 16.43 -26.56
N THR A 300 26.37 15.18 -26.62
CA THR A 300 26.20 14.45 -27.89
C THR A 300 24.85 14.72 -28.56
N LEU A 301 23.77 14.81 -27.77
CA LEU A 301 22.38 14.78 -28.29
C LEU A 301 21.62 16.10 -28.11
N VAL A 302 22.08 16.98 -27.22
CA VAL A 302 21.41 18.25 -26.91
C VAL A 302 22.19 19.38 -27.56
N THR A 303 21.55 20.07 -28.50
CA THR A 303 22.10 21.30 -29.09
C THR A 303 22.13 22.39 -28.01
N PRO A 304 23.29 23.03 -27.75
CA PRO A 304 23.38 24.15 -26.82
C PRO A 304 22.43 25.29 -27.20
N ASP A 305 21.73 25.85 -26.21
CA ASP A 305 20.88 27.03 -26.36
C ASP A 305 21.33 28.09 -25.32
N PRO A 306 21.99 29.17 -25.76
CA PRO A 306 22.45 30.23 -24.86
C PRO A 306 21.33 30.87 -24.04
N ALA A 307 20.08 30.85 -24.52
CA ALA A 307 18.95 31.40 -23.77
C ALA A 307 18.57 30.49 -22.58
N LEU A 308 18.66 29.18 -22.74
CA LEU A 308 18.46 28.21 -21.65
C LEU A 308 19.58 28.31 -20.61
N GLU A 309 20.84 28.45 -21.04
CA GLU A 309 21.96 28.68 -20.13
C GLU A 309 21.81 29.97 -19.33
N ALA A 310 21.38 31.05 -19.99
CA ALA A 310 21.12 32.33 -19.35
C ALA A 310 19.94 32.24 -18.36
N ALA A 311 18.88 31.49 -18.67
CA ALA A 311 17.77 31.25 -17.73
C ALA A 311 18.26 30.59 -16.44
N LEU A 312 19.14 29.57 -16.54
CA LEU A 312 19.74 28.94 -15.36
C LEU A 312 20.62 29.90 -14.55
N ALA A 313 21.36 30.78 -15.23
CA ALA A 313 22.17 31.80 -14.56
C ALA A 313 21.30 32.81 -13.79
N ASP A 314 20.20 33.27 -14.39
CA ASP A 314 19.25 34.18 -13.76
C ASP A 314 18.57 33.56 -12.55
N GLN A 315 18.15 32.29 -12.64
CA GLN A 315 17.56 31.55 -11.53
C GLN A 315 18.52 31.52 -10.32
N ARG A 316 19.79 31.21 -10.57
CA ARG A 316 20.83 31.19 -9.52
C ARG A 316 21.07 32.58 -8.94
N ALA A 317 21.17 33.61 -9.80
CA ALA A 317 21.36 34.99 -9.37
C ALA A 317 20.18 35.50 -8.53
N ALA A 318 18.96 35.06 -8.87
CA ALA A 318 17.74 35.35 -8.13
C ALA A 318 17.57 34.47 -6.88
N GLY A 319 18.48 33.55 -6.58
CA GLY A 319 18.42 32.68 -5.39
C GLY A 319 17.29 31.65 -5.43
N LEU A 320 16.83 31.27 -6.63
CA LEU A 320 15.82 30.23 -6.79
C LEU A 320 16.42 28.83 -6.55
N PRO A 321 15.63 27.85 -6.08
CA PRO A 321 16.11 26.49 -5.89
C PRO A 321 16.51 25.86 -7.25
N ALA A 322 17.62 25.13 -7.25
CA ALA A 322 18.14 24.42 -8.43
C ALA A 322 17.39 23.08 -8.64
N ILE A 323 16.11 23.18 -8.97
CA ILE A 323 15.18 22.05 -9.12
C ILE A 323 14.63 21.91 -10.55
N GLU A 324 15.13 22.71 -11.49
CA GLU A 324 14.81 22.61 -12.92
C GLU A 324 14.98 21.18 -13.47
N VAL A 325 14.33 20.88 -14.59
CA VAL A 325 14.59 19.64 -15.33
C VAL A 325 16.02 19.61 -15.88
N SER A 326 16.60 18.42 -16.01
CA SER A 326 17.90 18.25 -16.69
C SER A 326 17.79 18.56 -18.19
N PRO A 327 18.91 18.90 -18.89
CA PRO A 327 18.88 19.16 -20.33
C PRO A 327 18.31 18.00 -21.16
N LEU A 328 18.58 16.75 -20.75
CA LEU A 328 18.01 15.55 -21.39
C LEU A 328 16.50 15.45 -21.17
N SER A 329 16.02 15.76 -19.97
CA SER A 329 14.57 15.80 -19.67
C SER A 329 13.86 16.92 -20.44
N ALA A 330 14.47 18.11 -20.53
CA ALA A 330 13.98 19.19 -21.39
C ALA A 330 13.94 18.78 -22.87
N LYS A 331 14.96 18.06 -23.34
CA LYS A 331 15.00 17.52 -24.71
C LYS A 331 13.91 16.48 -24.94
N LEU A 332 13.62 15.63 -23.96
CA LEU A 332 12.52 14.67 -24.01
C LEU A 332 11.17 15.38 -24.18
N LEU A 333 10.90 16.43 -23.39
CA LEU A 333 9.68 17.24 -23.53
C LEU A 333 9.55 17.84 -24.95
N GLN A 334 10.65 18.37 -25.51
CA GLN A 334 10.66 18.86 -26.90
C GLN A 334 10.33 17.76 -27.92
N LEU A 335 10.85 16.55 -27.71
CA LEU A 335 10.56 15.41 -28.58
C LEU A 335 9.11 14.96 -28.47
N LEU A 336 8.55 14.91 -27.26
CA LEU A 336 7.13 14.59 -27.05
C LEU A 336 6.21 15.59 -27.77
N ILE A 337 6.54 16.89 -27.70
CA ILE A 337 5.81 17.94 -28.43
C ILE A 337 5.83 17.68 -29.94
N ARG A 338 7.02 17.38 -30.50
CA ARG A 338 7.17 17.14 -31.95
C ARG A 338 6.51 15.83 -32.41
N ILE A 339 6.68 14.75 -31.65
CA ILE A 339 6.10 13.43 -31.95
C ILE A 339 4.56 13.51 -31.88
N GLY A 340 4.02 14.18 -30.87
CA GLY A 340 2.59 14.33 -30.67
C GLY A 340 1.93 15.38 -31.57
N GLY A 341 2.70 16.16 -32.33
CA GLY A 341 2.15 17.29 -33.10
C GLY A 341 1.49 18.34 -32.21
N VAL A 342 2.01 18.53 -31.00
CA VAL A 342 1.44 19.38 -29.95
C VAL A 342 1.48 20.84 -30.38
N ARG A 343 0.36 21.54 -30.20
CA ARG A 343 0.20 22.97 -30.51
C ARG A 343 -0.13 23.78 -29.27
N ARG A 344 -0.76 23.18 -28.27
CA ARG A 344 -1.15 23.84 -27.01
C ARG A 344 -0.59 23.08 -25.81
N VAL A 345 0.23 23.75 -25.01
CA VAL A 345 0.85 23.20 -23.80
C VAL A 345 0.31 23.90 -22.56
N LEU A 346 -0.05 23.13 -21.55
CA LEU A 346 -0.26 23.59 -20.19
C LEU A 346 0.91 23.14 -19.32
N GLU A 347 1.54 24.05 -18.62
CA GLU A 347 2.57 23.79 -17.62
C GLU A 347 2.07 24.24 -16.23
N ILE A 348 2.20 23.36 -15.24
CA ILE A 348 1.88 23.64 -13.84
C ILE A 348 3.19 23.58 -13.05
N GLY A 349 3.72 24.74 -12.68
CA GLY A 349 5.06 24.92 -12.13
C GLY A 349 6.02 25.53 -13.14
N THR A 350 6.21 26.85 -13.10
CA THR A 350 7.08 27.57 -14.05
C THR A 350 8.52 27.71 -13.53
N LEU A 351 8.67 27.90 -12.21
CA LEU A 351 9.94 28.27 -11.56
C LEU A 351 10.57 29.49 -12.28
N GLY A 352 11.75 29.33 -12.87
CA GLY A 352 12.43 30.37 -13.63
C GLY A 352 12.31 30.23 -15.15
N GLY A 353 11.44 29.35 -15.64
CA GLY A 353 11.08 29.27 -17.06
C GLY A 353 11.98 28.36 -17.93
N PHE A 354 12.89 27.57 -17.34
CA PHE A 354 13.78 26.70 -18.13
C PHE A 354 13.02 25.66 -18.97
N SER A 355 12.12 24.89 -18.34
CA SER A 355 11.23 23.94 -19.03
C SER A 355 10.28 24.65 -19.99
N THR A 356 9.75 25.80 -19.58
CA THR A 356 8.86 26.64 -20.39
C THR A 356 9.51 27.05 -21.70
N ILE A 357 10.73 27.58 -21.66
CA ILE A 357 11.50 28.00 -22.85
C ILE A 357 11.78 26.77 -23.72
N ALA A 358 12.23 25.66 -23.13
CA ALA A 358 12.53 24.45 -23.86
C ALA A 358 11.30 23.92 -24.62
N MET A 359 10.13 23.86 -23.97
CA MET A 359 8.88 23.44 -24.60
C MET A 359 8.41 24.43 -25.67
N ALA A 360 8.47 25.74 -25.40
CA ALA A 360 8.08 26.77 -26.35
C ALA A 360 8.92 26.74 -27.65
N ARG A 361 10.20 26.37 -27.57
CA ARG A 361 11.08 26.16 -28.74
C ARG A 361 10.66 25.00 -29.64
N ALA A 362 9.94 24.02 -29.10
CA ALA A 362 9.46 22.87 -29.88
C ALA A 362 8.08 23.09 -30.51
N LEU A 363 7.34 24.13 -30.08
CA LEU A 363 6.04 24.47 -30.65
C LEU A 363 6.16 25.06 -32.06
N PRO A 364 5.15 24.83 -32.92
CA PRO A 364 5.03 25.55 -34.18
C PRO A 364 4.85 27.06 -33.93
N ALA A 365 4.99 27.87 -34.98
CA ALA A 365 4.90 29.34 -34.87
C ALA A 365 3.56 29.84 -34.32
N ASP A 366 2.48 29.10 -34.56
CA ASP A 366 1.12 29.37 -34.07
C ASP A 366 0.77 28.59 -32.79
N GLY A 367 1.75 27.89 -32.21
CA GLY A 367 1.58 27.18 -30.94
C GLY A 367 1.45 28.16 -29.77
N ARG A 368 0.90 27.67 -28.66
CA ARG A 368 0.71 28.42 -27.41
C ARG A 368 1.08 27.58 -26.20
N LEU A 369 1.66 28.23 -25.19
CA LEU A 369 1.99 27.62 -23.91
C LEU A 369 1.43 28.51 -22.80
N LEU A 370 0.58 27.92 -21.95
CA LEU A 370 0.15 28.53 -20.69
C LEU A 370 0.95 27.89 -19.56
N SER A 371 1.66 28.69 -18.78
CA SER A 371 2.39 28.25 -17.60
C SER A 371 1.82 28.91 -16.34
N ILE A 372 1.66 28.13 -15.27
CA ILE A 372 1.12 28.59 -13.98
C ILE A 372 2.22 28.55 -12.92
N GLU A 373 2.47 29.70 -12.29
CA GLU A 373 3.47 29.88 -11.24
C GLU A 373 2.82 30.40 -9.95
N ALA A 374 3.07 29.74 -8.82
CA ALA A 374 2.49 30.17 -7.55
C ALA A 374 3.13 31.46 -7.02
N GLU A 375 4.45 31.60 -7.16
CA GLU A 375 5.21 32.68 -6.54
C GLU A 375 5.48 33.82 -7.55
N ALA A 376 4.94 35.01 -7.27
CA ALA A 376 5.08 36.18 -8.15
C ALA A 376 6.56 36.49 -8.50
N ARG A 377 7.46 36.35 -7.52
CA ARG A 377 8.90 36.55 -7.72
C ARG A 377 9.49 35.58 -8.74
N ASN A 378 9.08 34.31 -8.72
CA ASN A 378 9.55 33.31 -9.67
C ASN A 378 9.01 33.63 -11.06
N ALA A 379 7.72 34.01 -11.15
CA ALA A 379 7.09 34.39 -12.40
C ALA A 379 7.79 35.57 -13.07
N ASP A 380 8.28 36.55 -12.31
CA ASP A 380 9.03 37.69 -12.85
C ASP A 380 10.38 37.27 -13.45
N VAL A 381 11.11 36.37 -12.79
CA VAL A 381 12.36 35.78 -13.31
C VAL A 381 12.08 34.97 -14.58
N ALA A 382 11.00 34.17 -14.58
CA ALA A 382 10.58 33.39 -15.73
C ALA A 382 10.23 34.28 -16.92
N ARG A 383 9.40 35.32 -16.73
CA ARG A 383 9.03 36.26 -17.81
C ARG A 383 10.24 36.94 -18.42
N ALA A 384 11.20 37.39 -17.61
CA ALA A 384 12.44 37.97 -18.10
C ALA A 384 13.26 36.97 -18.94
N SER A 385 13.36 35.71 -18.48
CA SER A 385 14.06 34.65 -19.18
C SER A 385 13.37 34.26 -20.50
N ILE A 386 12.04 34.17 -20.49
CA ILE A 386 11.19 33.88 -21.65
C ILE A 386 11.32 34.97 -22.73
N ALA A 387 11.24 36.24 -22.32
CA ALA A 387 11.41 37.37 -23.23
C ALA A 387 12.82 37.40 -23.84
N ARG A 388 13.87 37.17 -23.03
CA ARG A 388 15.24 37.07 -23.56
C ARG A 388 15.41 35.91 -24.54
N ALA A 389 14.70 34.80 -24.32
CA ALA A 389 14.69 33.68 -25.25
C ALA A 389 13.93 33.97 -26.55
N GLY A 390 13.14 35.04 -26.62
CA GLY A 390 12.36 35.42 -27.80
C GLY A 390 11.24 34.42 -28.11
N VAL A 391 10.61 33.88 -27.07
CA VAL A 391 9.44 32.99 -27.16
C VAL A 391 8.23 33.53 -26.37
N ASP A 392 8.29 34.79 -25.95
CA ASP A 392 7.22 35.50 -25.25
C ASP A 392 5.97 35.71 -26.12
N ASP A 393 6.11 35.68 -27.44
CA ASP A 393 5.00 35.76 -28.40
C ASP A 393 3.98 34.61 -28.29
N ARG A 394 4.37 33.51 -27.66
CA ARG A 394 3.57 32.28 -27.52
C ARG A 394 3.45 31.75 -26.10
N VAL A 395 4.05 32.41 -25.12
CA VAL A 395 4.05 31.97 -23.73
C VAL A 395 3.27 32.95 -22.86
N GLU A 396 2.25 32.46 -22.18
CA GLU A 396 1.53 33.17 -21.12
C GLU A 396 1.92 32.62 -19.76
N VAL A 397 2.27 33.48 -18.80
CA VAL A 397 2.54 33.11 -17.40
C VAL A 397 1.48 33.69 -16.48
N ARG A 398 0.64 32.83 -15.90
CA ARG A 398 -0.38 33.18 -14.88
C ARG A 398 0.18 32.96 -13.48
N VAL A 399 -0.01 33.95 -12.61
CA VAL A 399 0.42 33.90 -11.21
C VAL A 399 -0.72 33.42 -10.34
N GLY A 400 -0.47 32.39 -9.53
CA GLY A 400 -1.40 31.82 -8.57
C GLY A 400 -1.13 30.33 -8.36
N ARG A 401 -1.65 29.77 -7.26
CA ARG A 401 -1.54 28.33 -7.02
C ARG A 401 -2.29 27.59 -8.13
N GLY A 402 -1.71 26.51 -8.64
CA GLY A 402 -2.33 25.71 -9.71
C GLY A 402 -3.77 25.32 -9.39
N ALA A 403 -4.03 24.87 -8.15
CA ALA A 403 -5.37 24.46 -7.71
C ALA A 403 -6.41 25.61 -7.74
N ASP A 404 -5.96 26.87 -7.65
CA ASP A 404 -6.84 28.05 -7.63
C ASP A 404 -7.02 28.64 -9.04
N VAL A 405 -6.01 28.52 -9.91
CA VAL A 405 -6.03 29.05 -11.29
C VAL A 405 -6.71 28.10 -12.27
N LEU A 406 -6.45 26.79 -12.15
CA LEU A 406 -6.95 25.78 -13.08
C LEU A 406 -8.49 25.70 -13.20
N PRO A 407 -9.31 26.00 -12.18
CA PRO A 407 -10.76 26.07 -12.34
C PRO A 407 -11.24 27.06 -13.40
N ASP A 408 -10.56 28.19 -13.55
CA ASP A 408 -10.95 29.28 -14.45
C ASP A 408 -10.34 29.16 -15.86
N VAL A 409 -9.51 28.14 -16.09
CA VAL A 409 -8.98 27.85 -17.42
C VAL A 409 -10.08 27.19 -18.27
N ASP A 410 -10.46 27.86 -19.36
CA ASP A 410 -11.47 27.39 -20.33
C ASP A 410 -10.86 27.26 -21.73
N GLU A 411 -9.80 26.48 -21.82
CA GLU A 411 -9.15 26.15 -23.08
C GLU A 411 -8.63 24.71 -23.06
N GLU A 412 -8.42 24.13 -24.25
CA GLU A 412 -7.95 22.75 -24.37
C GLU A 412 -6.47 22.70 -24.75
N PHE A 413 -5.78 21.69 -24.22
CA PHE A 413 -4.35 21.45 -24.44
C PHE A 413 -4.11 20.08 -25.07
N ASP A 414 -3.03 19.99 -25.84
CA ASP A 414 -2.55 18.74 -26.43
C ASP A 414 -1.48 18.09 -25.54
N LEU A 415 -0.83 18.88 -24.67
CA LEU A 415 0.12 18.40 -23.67
C LEU A 415 -0.05 19.13 -22.34
N VAL A 416 -0.01 18.37 -21.23
CA VAL A 416 0.03 18.92 -19.86
C VAL A 416 1.30 18.43 -19.16
N PHE A 417 2.13 19.35 -18.68
CA PHE A 417 3.30 19.08 -17.86
C PHE A 417 3.04 19.51 -16.41
N ILE A 418 3.11 18.55 -15.48
CA ILE A 418 2.81 18.73 -14.06
C ILE A 418 4.11 18.62 -13.27
N ASP A 419 4.60 19.75 -12.77
CA ASP A 419 5.81 19.84 -11.96
C ASP A 419 5.72 20.91 -10.84
N ALA A 420 4.65 20.84 -10.06
CA ALA A 420 4.40 21.73 -8.93
C ALA A 420 4.41 20.97 -7.59
N ASP A 421 3.63 21.42 -6.60
CA ASP A 421 3.48 20.75 -5.31
C ASP A 421 2.84 19.36 -5.49
N LYS A 422 3.45 18.36 -4.88
CA LYS A 422 3.15 16.95 -5.15
C LYS A 422 1.88 16.49 -4.42
N GLU A 423 1.50 17.19 -3.36
CA GLU A 423 0.31 17.00 -2.55
C GLU A 423 -0.98 17.17 -3.38
N SER A 424 -0.94 18.09 -4.35
CA SER A 424 -2.05 18.45 -5.25
C SER A 424 -2.02 17.72 -6.59
N ASN A 425 -1.09 16.79 -6.83
CA ASN A 425 -0.98 16.08 -8.11
C ASN A 425 -2.28 15.43 -8.58
N THR A 426 -3.13 14.92 -7.67
CA THR A 426 -4.43 14.36 -8.05
C THR A 426 -5.42 15.41 -8.56
N ILE A 427 -5.35 16.64 -8.03
CA ILE A 427 -6.13 17.78 -8.52
C ILE A 427 -5.65 18.14 -9.93
N TYR A 428 -4.33 18.22 -10.11
CA TYR A 428 -3.72 18.54 -11.41
C TYR A 428 -4.06 17.49 -12.48
N LEU A 429 -4.07 16.20 -12.14
CA LEU A 429 -4.49 15.14 -13.06
C LEU A 429 -5.97 15.23 -13.43
N ASP A 430 -6.86 15.60 -12.50
CA ASP A 430 -8.28 15.76 -12.82
C ASP A 430 -8.51 16.95 -13.75
N HIS A 431 -7.82 18.06 -13.52
CA HIS A 431 -7.81 19.20 -14.44
C HIS A 431 -7.18 18.86 -15.78
N ALA A 432 -6.09 18.08 -15.82
CA ALA A 432 -5.51 17.59 -17.06
C ALA A 432 -6.55 16.77 -17.84
N ALA A 433 -7.32 15.90 -17.19
CA ALA A 433 -8.39 15.15 -17.85
C ALA A 433 -9.52 16.02 -18.37
N ARG A 434 -9.83 17.14 -17.70
CA ARG A 434 -10.85 18.13 -18.09
C ARG A 434 -10.41 19.00 -19.27
N LEU A 435 -9.16 19.45 -19.23
CA LEU A 435 -8.57 20.43 -20.14
C LEU A 435 -7.91 19.79 -21.36
N THR A 436 -8.09 18.48 -21.56
CA THR A 436 -7.50 17.76 -22.70
C THR A 436 -8.52 16.85 -23.38
N ARG A 437 -8.24 16.54 -24.65
CA ARG A 437 -8.99 15.57 -25.46
C ARG A 437 -8.26 14.23 -25.53
N PRO A 438 -8.95 13.12 -25.86
CA PRO A 438 -8.27 11.87 -26.19
C PRO A 438 -7.17 12.08 -27.24
N GLY A 439 -6.00 11.48 -27.01
CA GLY A 439 -4.76 11.69 -27.77
C GLY A 439 -3.77 12.66 -27.11
N ALA A 440 -4.20 13.48 -26.15
CA ALA A 440 -3.31 14.40 -25.44
C ALA A 440 -2.30 13.67 -24.53
N ILE A 441 -1.13 14.28 -24.39
CA ILE A 441 -0.02 13.78 -23.59
C ILE A 441 -0.04 14.44 -22.20
N VAL A 442 0.06 13.65 -21.13
CA VAL A 442 0.21 14.16 -19.76
C VAL A 442 1.52 13.64 -19.18
N VAL A 443 2.35 14.54 -18.67
CA VAL A 443 3.64 14.25 -18.07
C VAL A 443 3.62 14.73 -16.62
N VAL A 444 4.01 13.88 -15.67
CA VAL A 444 4.14 14.23 -14.25
C VAL A 444 5.58 13.99 -13.82
N ASP A 445 6.30 15.02 -13.37
CA ASP A 445 7.70 14.90 -12.95
C ASP A 445 7.87 14.59 -11.45
N ASN A 446 9.03 14.03 -11.12
CA ASN A 446 9.46 13.61 -9.78
C ASN A 446 8.58 12.52 -9.15
N VAL A 447 8.24 11.48 -9.90
CA VAL A 447 7.33 10.44 -9.40
C VAL A 447 8.03 9.33 -8.62
N VAL A 448 9.36 9.23 -8.68
CA VAL A 448 10.12 8.12 -8.07
C VAL A 448 10.68 8.48 -6.70
N ARG A 449 11.12 9.74 -6.51
CA ARG A 449 11.50 10.29 -5.20
C ARG A 449 12.63 9.51 -4.52
N ALA A 450 13.68 9.16 -5.26
CA ALA A 450 14.77 8.30 -4.80
C ALA A 450 14.28 6.96 -4.22
N GLY A 451 13.31 6.33 -4.89
CA GLY A 451 12.72 5.06 -4.50
C GLY A 451 11.67 5.12 -3.38
N ARG A 452 11.58 6.25 -2.66
CA ARG A 452 10.67 6.41 -1.51
C ARG A 452 9.21 6.23 -1.88
N VAL A 453 8.82 6.46 -3.13
CA VAL A 453 7.42 6.21 -3.58
C VAL A 453 6.98 4.77 -3.36
N SER A 454 7.92 3.82 -3.44
CA SER A 454 7.68 2.38 -3.25
C SER A 454 7.82 1.92 -1.80
N ASP A 455 8.39 2.74 -0.91
CA ASP A 455 8.58 2.39 0.49
C ASP A 455 7.25 2.52 1.27
N PRO A 456 6.69 1.41 1.80
CA PRO A 456 5.45 1.45 2.57
C PRO A 456 5.61 2.12 3.94
N ALA A 457 6.82 2.34 4.44
CA ALA A 457 7.10 2.93 5.75
C ALA A 457 7.19 4.47 5.71
N THR A 458 7.27 5.08 4.53
CA THR A 458 7.41 6.54 4.41
C THR A 458 6.12 7.28 4.80
N GLU A 459 6.25 8.31 5.65
CA GLU A 459 5.14 9.19 6.08
C GLU A 459 5.21 10.58 5.41
N ASP A 460 6.11 10.78 4.45
CA ASP A 460 6.29 12.05 3.72
C ASP A 460 5.05 12.38 2.87
N GLU A 461 4.43 13.54 3.11
CA GLU A 461 3.18 13.95 2.45
C GLU A 461 3.33 14.16 0.93
N GLN A 462 4.48 14.64 0.47
CA GLN A 462 4.77 14.76 -0.97
C GLN A 462 4.86 13.38 -1.60
N VAL A 463 5.54 12.43 -0.94
CA VAL A 463 5.61 11.04 -1.41
C VAL A 463 4.22 10.39 -1.43
N ALA A 464 3.39 10.65 -0.42
CA ALA A 464 2.02 10.18 -0.38
C ALA A 464 1.17 10.81 -1.50
N GLY A 465 1.35 12.10 -1.80
CA GLY A 465 0.72 12.80 -2.93
C GLY A 465 1.08 12.19 -4.28
N THR A 466 2.36 11.97 -4.51
CA THR A 466 2.87 11.27 -5.70
C THR A 466 2.29 9.87 -5.83
N ARG A 467 2.26 9.09 -4.73
CA ARG A 467 1.68 7.73 -4.74
C ARG A 467 0.19 7.75 -5.12
N ARG A 468 -0.58 8.69 -4.55
CA ARG A 468 -2.00 8.89 -4.89
C ARG A 468 -2.18 9.23 -6.38
N ALA A 469 -1.30 10.05 -6.95
CA ALA A 469 -1.33 10.41 -8.37
C ALA A 469 -1.05 9.21 -9.28
N LEU A 470 -0.01 8.41 -8.98
CA LEU A 470 0.28 7.17 -9.73
C LEU A 470 -0.86 6.15 -9.62
N GLU A 471 -1.46 6.00 -8.43
CA GLU A 471 -2.64 5.16 -8.24
C GLU A 471 -3.87 5.67 -9.00
N MET A 472 -4.02 6.99 -9.15
CA MET A 472 -5.06 7.59 -9.97
C MET A 472 -4.85 7.26 -11.45
N LEU A 473 -3.64 7.47 -11.99
CA LEU A 473 -3.29 7.09 -13.36
C LEU A 473 -3.55 5.61 -13.64
N ALA A 474 -3.34 4.73 -12.65
CA ALA A 474 -3.60 3.30 -12.80
C ALA A 474 -5.09 2.90 -12.76
N ARG A 475 -5.96 3.71 -12.15
CA ARG A 475 -7.39 3.36 -11.91
C ARG A 475 -8.36 4.15 -12.77
N ASP A 476 -8.00 5.37 -13.14
CA ASP A 476 -8.85 6.25 -13.91
C ASP A 476 -8.78 5.89 -15.39
N ARG A 477 -9.91 5.40 -15.93
CA ARG A 477 -10.04 4.95 -17.33
C ARG A 477 -9.84 6.06 -18.34
N ARG A 478 -9.71 7.31 -17.90
CA ARG A 478 -9.35 8.44 -18.75
C ARG A 478 -7.89 8.41 -19.20
N PHE A 479 -7.04 7.62 -18.55
CA PHE A 479 -5.61 7.58 -18.83
C PHE A 479 -5.13 6.17 -19.16
N ASP A 480 -4.19 6.08 -20.11
CA ASP A 480 -3.30 4.93 -20.30
C ASP A 480 -1.87 5.39 -19.99
N ALA A 481 -1.20 4.78 -19.02
CA ALA A 481 -0.04 5.38 -18.39
C ALA A 481 1.10 4.39 -18.13
N THR A 482 2.31 4.95 -18.14
CA THR A 482 3.55 4.30 -17.70
C THR A 482 4.37 5.26 -16.83
N ALA A 483 5.43 4.76 -16.22
CA ALA A 483 6.42 5.58 -15.53
C ALA A 483 7.84 5.11 -15.89
N LEU A 484 8.75 6.07 -16.02
CA LEU A 484 10.15 5.84 -16.32
C LEU A 484 10.98 6.29 -15.13
N GLN A 485 11.78 5.37 -14.59
CA GLN A 485 12.82 5.74 -13.64
C GLN A 485 13.99 6.35 -14.41
N THR A 486 14.50 7.46 -13.91
CA THR A 486 15.64 8.16 -14.48
C THR A 486 16.75 8.27 -13.45
N LEU A 487 17.97 8.27 -13.97
CA LEU A 487 19.16 8.57 -13.22
C LEU A 487 19.91 9.63 -14.02
N ASP A 488 19.77 10.89 -13.61
CA ASP A 488 20.33 12.03 -14.32
C ASP A 488 21.20 12.89 -13.37
N LEU A 489 21.57 14.10 -13.80
CA LEU A 489 22.35 15.04 -12.99
C LEU A 489 21.74 15.32 -11.60
N LYS A 490 20.41 15.17 -11.45
CA LYS A 490 19.69 15.38 -10.19
C LYS A 490 19.70 14.15 -9.28
N GLY A 491 20.18 13.01 -9.79
CA GLY A 491 20.20 11.73 -9.09
C GLY A 491 19.05 10.82 -9.52
N TRP A 492 18.62 9.95 -8.60
CA TRP A 492 17.58 8.96 -8.89
C TRP A 492 16.19 9.54 -8.70
N ASP A 493 15.48 9.71 -9.81
CA ASP A 493 14.08 10.11 -9.83
C ASP A 493 13.34 9.45 -11.01
N GLY A 494 12.35 10.11 -11.58
CA GLY A 494 11.62 9.64 -12.74
C GLY A 494 10.36 10.45 -13.02
N LEU A 495 9.72 10.15 -14.14
CA LEU A 495 8.49 10.79 -14.60
C LEU A 495 7.41 9.75 -14.90
N ALA A 496 6.14 10.14 -14.76
CA ALA A 496 5.02 9.40 -15.32
C ALA A 496 4.61 10.02 -16.65
N LEU A 497 4.29 9.16 -17.62
CA LEU A 497 3.79 9.54 -18.94
C LEU A 497 2.44 8.87 -19.14
N ALA A 498 1.41 9.66 -19.43
CA ALA A 498 0.06 9.18 -19.68
C ALA A 498 -0.50 9.74 -20.99
N LEU A 499 -1.25 8.90 -21.70
CA LEU A 499 -2.07 9.26 -22.84
C LEU A 499 -3.50 9.43 -22.37
N ARG A 500 -4.15 10.54 -22.73
CA ARG A 500 -5.59 10.69 -22.55
C ARG A 500 -6.31 9.76 -23.53
N VAL A 501 -7.13 8.83 -23.03
CA VAL A 501 -7.86 7.85 -23.85
C VAL A 501 -9.37 7.97 -23.67
N ASP A 502 -10.17 7.47 -24.62
CA ASP A 502 -11.61 7.43 -24.42
C ASP A 502 -11.95 6.35 -23.37
N PRO A 503 -12.66 6.67 -22.26
CA PRO A 503 -13.05 5.66 -21.28
C PRO A 503 -13.87 4.49 -21.85
N ALA A 504 -14.48 4.68 -23.03
CA ALA A 504 -15.25 3.65 -23.73
C ALA A 504 -14.39 2.73 -24.63
N SER A 505 -13.12 3.08 -24.90
CA SER A 505 -12.20 2.30 -25.75
C SER A 505 -11.59 1.09 -25.06
#